data_AF-A0A3D8YIY4-F1
#
_entry.id   AF-A0A3D8YIY4-F1
#
_cell.length_a   1.000
_cell.length_b   1.000
_cell.length_c   1.000
_cell.angle_alpha   90.00
_cell.angle_beta   90.00
_cell.angle_gamma   90.00
#
_symmetry.space_group_name_H-M   'P 1'
#
loop_
_entity.id
_entity.type
_entity.pdbx_description
1 polymer ?
#
loop_
_entity_poly.entity_id
_entity_poly.type
_entity_poly.pdbx_seq_one_letter_code
_entity_poly.pdbx_strand_id
1 'polypeptide(L)'
;NIADADAEGKVRGNVTNPQTHFPLNKQGKLDVRRDVGTKGAINVVKDVGMRDYYTGSSDIISGELGEDFTYYFANSEQVPSSVGVGILVNPANSIKAAGG
;
A
#
# COMPACT_ATOMS: atom_id res chain seq x y z
N ASN A 1 4.26 0.31 8.81
CA ASN A 1 2.98 -0.27 8.36
C ASN A 1 3.25 -1.67 7.83
N ILE A 2 2.37 -2.63 8.13
CA ILE A 2 2.50 -4.03 7.69
C ILE A 2 1.10 -4.53 7.30
N ALA A 3 1.01 -5.30 6.22
CA ALA A 3 -0.19 -6.00 5.80
C ALA A 3 0.15 -7.44 5.42
N ASP A 4 -0.61 -8.41 5.93
CA ASP A 4 -0.53 -9.82 5.58
C ASP A 4 -1.79 -10.20 4.81
N ALA A 5 -1.63 -11.00 3.76
CA ALA A 5 -2.72 -11.60 3.01
C ALA A 5 -2.41 -13.08 2.73
N ASP A 6 -3.43 -13.93 2.75
CA ASP A 6 -3.32 -15.33 2.34
C ASP A 6 -4.05 -15.63 1.03
N ALA A 7 -3.82 -16.83 0.49
CA ALA A 7 -4.45 -17.30 -0.75
C ALA A 7 -5.96 -17.55 -0.63
N GLU A 8 -6.52 -17.52 0.59
CA GLU A 8 -7.97 -17.62 0.85
C GLU A 8 -8.64 -16.24 0.88
N GLY A 9 -7.89 -15.16 0.62
CA GLY A 9 -8.39 -13.80 0.60
C GLY A 9 -8.58 -13.19 1.99
N LYS A 10 -8.00 -13.79 3.04
CA LYS A 10 -8.01 -13.19 4.38
C LYS A 10 -6.86 -12.19 4.48
N VAL A 11 -7.17 -11.02 5.02
CA VAL A 11 -6.23 -9.91 5.14
C VAL A 11 -6.25 -9.36 6.56
N ARG A 12 -5.06 -9.04 7.08
CA ARG A 12 -4.88 -8.27 8.31
C ARG A 12 -3.79 -7.23 8.11
N GLY A 13 -3.85 -6.12 8.83
CA GLY A 13 -2.82 -5.11 8.73
C GLY A 13 -2.87 -4.11 9.88
N ASN A 14 -1.76 -3.41 10.07
CA ASN A 14 -1.66 -2.34 11.05
C ASN A 14 -0.79 -1.18 10.55
N VAL A 15 -0.97 -0.05 11.22
CA VAL A 15 -0.14 1.14 11.07
C VAL A 15 0.43 1.53 12.42
N THR A 16 1.63 2.11 12.43
CA THR A 16 2.31 2.46 13.67
C THR A 16 1.60 3.60 14.42
N ASN A 17 1.13 4.60 13.67
CA ASN A 17 0.46 5.79 14.20
C ASN A 17 -0.95 5.88 13.58
N PRO A 18 -1.99 5.30 14.20
CA PRO A 18 -3.34 5.25 13.62
C PRO A 18 -4.11 6.58 13.68
N GLN A 19 -3.67 7.52 14.51
CA GLN A 19 -4.32 8.83 14.68
C GLN A 19 -3.67 9.92 13.80
N THR A 20 -3.22 9.56 12.61
CA THR A 20 -2.66 10.53 11.65
C THR A 20 -3.77 11.09 10.76
N HIS A 21 -3.84 12.42 10.68
CA HIS A 21 -4.73 13.12 9.76
C HIS A 21 -4.13 14.45 9.34
N PHE A 22 -4.34 14.83 8.08
CA PHE A 22 -3.88 16.07 7.50
C PHE A 22 -5.03 16.75 6.74
N PRO A 23 -4.94 18.08 6.52
CA PRO A 23 -5.79 18.73 5.54
C PRO A 23 -5.72 18.04 4.18
N LEU A 24 -6.80 18.15 3.40
CA LEU A 24 -6.84 17.62 2.04
C LEU A 24 -5.69 18.19 1.20
N ASN A 25 -5.19 17.37 0.27
CA ASN A 25 -4.16 17.78 -0.67
C ASN A 25 -4.71 18.82 -1.67
N LYS A 26 -3.86 19.30 -2.58
CA LYS A 26 -4.23 20.33 -3.59
C LYS A 26 -5.38 19.92 -4.52
N GLN A 27 -5.72 18.64 -4.59
CA GLN A 27 -6.81 18.08 -5.40
C GLN A 27 -8.08 17.84 -4.58
N GLY A 28 -8.10 18.22 -3.30
CA GLY A 28 -9.22 17.97 -2.41
C GLY A 28 -9.36 16.50 -1.98
N LYS A 29 -8.28 15.72 -2.04
CA LYS A 29 -8.26 14.30 -1.62
C LYS A 29 -7.47 14.13 -0.32
N LEU A 30 -7.63 12.97 0.33
CA LEU A 30 -6.77 12.59 1.45
C LEU A 30 -5.30 12.62 1.02
N ASP A 31 -4.44 13.17 1.87
CA ASP A 31 -3.02 13.35 1.58
C ASP A 31 -2.23 12.10 2.01
N VAL A 32 -2.43 11.00 1.29
CA VAL A 32 -1.82 9.69 1.59
C VAL A 32 -0.30 9.76 1.48
N ARG A 33 0.22 10.38 0.41
CA ARG A 33 1.65 10.62 0.24
C ARG A 33 2.29 11.31 1.43
N ARG A 34 1.62 12.26 2.07
CA ARG A 34 2.15 12.95 3.24
C ARG A 34 2.24 12.04 4.48
N ASP A 35 1.29 11.13 4.65
CA ASP A 35 1.26 10.18 5.76
C ASP A 35 2.28 9.05 5.57
N VAL A 36 2.30 8.42 4.40
CA VAL A 36 3.24 7.35 4.06
C VAL A 36 4.67 7.87 3.95
N GLY A 37 4.83 9.07 3.38
CA GLY A 37 6.13 9.63 3.01
C GLY A 37 6.65 9.13 1.67
N THR A 38 7.75 9.74 1.21
CA THR A 38 8.35 9.47 -0.12
C THR A 38 9.79 8.98 0.00
N LYS A 39 10.19 8.53 1.19
CA LYS A 39 11.51 7.98 1.48
C LYS A 39 11.31 6.70 2.26
N GLY A 40 11.72 5.59 1.67
CA GLY A 40 11.48 4.26 2.19
C GLY A 40 11.34 3.27 1.06
N ALA A 41 10.93 2.06 1.41
CA ALA A 41 10.77 0.97 0.45
C ALA A 41 9.49 0.19 0.73
N ILE A 42 8.93 -0.39 -0.34
CA ILE A 42 8.00 -1.49 -0.26
C ILE A 42 8.83 -2.78 -0.17
N ASN A 43 8.50 -3.62 0.81
CA ASN A 43 9.07 -4.96 0.94
C ASN A 43 7.92 -5.96 0.92
N VAL A 44 8.03 -6.97 0.07
CA VAL A 44 7.04 -8.03 -0.04
C VAL A 44 7.74 -9.36 0.22
N VAL A 45 7.27 -10.06 1.24
CA VAL A 45 7.76 -11.38 1.62
C VAL A 45 6.67 -12.40 1.32
N LYS A 46 7.00 -13.42 0.53
CA LYS A 46 6.08 -14.49 0.13
C LYS A 46 6.54 -15.80 0.77
N ASP A 47 5.66 -16.40 1.56
CA ASP A 47 5.77 -17.81 1.95
C ASP A 47 5.03 -18.66 0.92
N VAL A 48 5.79 -19.50 0.21
CA VAL A 48 5.27 -20.37 -0.85
C VAL A 48 5.44 -21.86 -0.48
N GLY A 49 5.65 -22.17 0.80
CA GLY A 49 5.85 -23.55 1.28
C GLY A 49 7.19 -24.17 0.85
N MET A 50 8.14 -23.32 0.44
CA MET A 50 9.53 -23.71 0.17
C MET A 50 10.38 -23.59 1.43
N ARG A 51 11.64 -24.04 1.36
CA ARG A 51 12.55 -23.99 2.52
C ARG A 51 12.86 -22.56 2.97
N ASP A 52 12.90 -21.62 2.03
CA ASP A 52 13.25 -20.22 2.24
C ASP A 52 12.12 -19.31 1.70
N TYR A 53 11.95 -18.14 2.33
CA TYR A 53 11.00 -17.12 1.87
C TYR A 53 11.49 -16.42 0.61
N TYR A 54 10.57 -16.07 -0.29
CA TYR A 54 10.88 -15.19 -1.40
C TYR A 54 10.67 -13.73 -0.97
N THR A 55 11.70 -12.90 -1.09
CA THR A 55 11.62 -11.48 -0.74
C THR A 55 11.92 -10.63 -1.96
N GLY A 56 11.03 -9.68 -2.25
CA GLY A 56 11.26 -8.61 -3.22
C GLY A 56 11.12 -7.25 -2.56
N SER A 57 11.78 -6.25 -3.13
CA SER A 57 11.69 -4.87 -2.64
C SER A 57 11.86 -3.85 -3.76
N SER A 58 11.32 -2.65 -3.53
CA SER A 58 11.52 -1.49 -4.37
C SER A 58 11.41 -0.21 -3.54
N ASP A 59 12.06 0.85 -3.97
CA ASP A 59 11.88 2.17 -3.35
C ASP A 59 10.44 2.67 -3.50
N ILE A 60 9.98 3.46 -2.53
CA ILE A 60 8.76 4.27 -2.67
C ILE A 60 9.04 5.39 -3.67
N ILE A 61 8.23 5.47 -4.73
CA ILE A 61 8.40 6.47 -5.79
C ILE A 61 7.41 7.63 -5.68
N SER A 62 6.26 7.39 -5.05
CA SER A 62 5.13 8.31 -4.97
C SER A 62 4.66 8.54 -3.54
N GLY A 63 4.55 7.48 -2.72
CA GLY A 63 3.87 7.50 -1.42
C GLY A 63 2.34 7.36 -1.50
N GLU A 64 1.76 7.25 -2.69
CA GLU A 64 0.31 7.04 -2.90
C GLU A 64 -0.07 5.55 -2.92
N LEU A 65 0.89 4.65 -2.71
CA LEU A 65 0.80 3.19 -2.66
C LEU A 65 0.43 2.52 -3.99
N GLY A 66 -0.59 2.97 -4.73
CA GLY A 66 -0.97 2.34 -6.01
C GLY A 66 0.14 2.39 -7.06
N GLU A 67 0.76 3.55 -7.23
CA GLU A 67 1.91 3.74 -8.13
C GLU A 67 3.15 3.00 -7.61
N ASP A 68 3.33 2.95 -6.29
CA ASP A 68 4.46 2.26 -5.65
C ASP A 68 4.37 0.73 -5.84
N PHE A 69 3.18 0.15 -5.72
CA PHE A 69 2.94 -1.28 -6.02
C PHE A 69 3.05 -1.58 -7.51
N THR A 70 2.57 -0.67 -8.37
CA THR A 70 2.77 -0.77 -9.82
C THR A 70 4.26 -0.87 -10.16
N TYR A 71 5.06 0.02 -9.56
CA TYR A 71 6.52 0.02 -9.72
C TYR A 71 7.17 -1.23 -9.13
N TYR A 72 6.74 -1.69 -7.95
CA TYR A 72 7.22 -2.93 -7.35
C TYR A 72 7.07 -4.13 -8.30
N PHE A 73 5.88 -4.36 -8.85
CA PHE A 73 5.66 -5.50 -9.76
C PHE A 73 6.46 -5.35 -11.05
N ALA A 74 6.51 -4.14 -11.62
CA ALA A 74 7.26 -3.88 -12.85
C ALA A 74 8.78 -4.09 -12.66
N ASN A 75 9.35 -3.67 -11.52
CA ASN A 75 10.79 -3.65 -11.34
C ASN A 75 11.34 -4.85 -10.56
N SER A 76 10.69 -5.21 -9.45
CA SER A 76 11.14 -6.34 -8.61
C SER A 76 10.71 -7.68 -9.20
N GLU A 77 9.50 -7.76 -9.75
CA GLU A 77 8.97 -9.02 -10.32
C GLU A 77 9.15 -9.09 -11.83
N GLN A 78 9.54 -7.99 -12.49
CA GLN A 78 9.69 -7.90 -13.94
C GLN A 78 8.40 -8.26 -14.69
N VAL A 79 7.25 -7.92 -14.09
CA VAL A 79 5.91 -8.14 -14.66
C VAL A 79 5.29 -6.78 -14.99
N PRO A 80 5.10 -6.44 -16.28
CA PRO A 80 4.36 -5.24 -16.67
C PRO A 80 2.99 -5.22 -15.98
N SER A 81 2.76 -4.21 -15.16
CA SER A 81 1.63 -4.18 -14.23
C SER A 81 0.98 -2.80 -14.18
N SER A 82 -0.27 -2.77 -13.73
CA SER A 82 -0.99 -1.56 -13.36
C SER A 82 -1.85 -1.88 -12.14
N VAL A 83 -1.67 -1.11 -11.06
CA VAL A 83 -2.37 -1.31 -9.79
C VAL A 83 -3.17 -0.05 -9.47
N GLY A 84 -4.49 -0.19 -9.39
CA GLY A 84 -5.40 0.83 -8.89
C GLY A 84 -5.83 0.49 -7.47
N VAL A 85 -5.79 1.44 -6.56
CA VAL A 85 -6.38 1.31 -5.22
C VAL A 85 -7.02 2.63 -4.82
N GLY A 86 -8.12 2.56 -4.08
CA GLY A 86 -8.85 3.75 -3.65
C GLY A 86 -9.66 3.52 -2.39
N ILE A 87 -9.76 4.59 -1.59
CA ILE A 87 -10.61 4.64 -0.41
C ILE A 87 -11.48 5.90 -0.42
N LEU A 88 -12.69 5.77 0.07
CA LEU A 88 -13.60 6.87 0.38
C LEU A 88 -13.95 6.78 1.86
N VAL A 89 -13.78 7.89 2.57
CA VAL A 89 -14.00 7.98 4.02
C VAL A 89 -15.13 8.99 4.28
N ASN A 90 -16.08 8.63 5.14
CA ASN A 90 -17.13 9.55 5.57
C ASN A 90 -16.58 10.61 6.54
N PRO A 91 -17.28 11.75 6.73
CA PRO A 91 -16.87 12.76 7.71
C PRO A 91 -16.74 12.25 9.16
N ALA A 92 -17.45 11.18 9.51
CA ALA A 92 -17.36 10.51 10.81
C ALA A 92 -16.25 9.43 10.88
N ASN A 93 -15.28 9.46 9.96
CA ASN A 93 -14.12 8.57 9.86
C ASN A 93 -14.41 7.09 9.58
N SER A 94 -15.67 6.70 9.36
CA SER A 94 -16.01 5.36 8.86
C SER A 94 -15.65 5.24 7.37
N ILE A 95 -15.21 4.06 6.94
CA ILE A 95 -15.03 3.76 5.51
C ILE A 95 -16.38 3.74 4.80
N LYS A 96 -16.49 4.52 3.71
CA LYS A 96 -17.65 4.54 2.82
C LYS A 96 -17.51 3.49 1.72
N ALA A 97 -16.32 3.40 1.12
CA ALA A 97 -15.97 2.43 0.10
C ALA A 97 -14.45 2.24 0.06
N ALA A 98 -14.01 1.05 -0.33
CA ALA A 98 -12.62 0.75 -0.64
C ALA A 98 -12.57 -0.29 -1.76
N GLY A 99 -11.57 -0.23 -2.62
CA GLY A 99 -11.42 -1.17 -3.72
C GLY A 99 -10.16 -0.91 -4.55
N GLY A 100 -9.96 -1.77 -5.53
CA GLY A 100 -8.83 -1.77 -6.47
C GLY A 100 -9.06 -2.79 -7.58
#